data_AF-A0A2N2KJW2-F1
#
_entry.id   AF-A0A2N2KJW2-F1
#
_cell.length_a   1.000
_cell.length_b   1.000
_cell.length_c   1.000
_cell.angle_alpha   90.00
_cell.angle_beta   90.00
_cell.angle_gamma   90.00
#
_symmetry.space_group_name_H-M   'P 1'
#
loop_
_entity.id
_entity.type
_entity.pdbx_description
1 polymer ?
#
loop_
_entity_poly.entity_id
_entity_poly.type
_entity_poly.pdbx_seq_one_letter_code
_entity_poly.pdbx_strand_id
1 'polypeptide(L)' 'MEKIKLLMQKIMLFLNDAKGELKRVTWPSRKQTMASTLVVIIVVFVMAIFFGIIDFGLAKLIKFILG' A
#
# COMPACT_ATOMS: atom_id res chain seq x y z
N MET A 1 -19.90 27.12 -29.55
CA MET A 1 -20.08 25.69 -29.91
C MET A 1 -18.77 25.02 -30.32
N GLU A 2 -17.88 25.67 -31.09
CA GLU A 2 -16.59 25.11 -31.50
C GLU A 2 -15.62 24.83 -30.35
N LYS A 3 -15.53 25.73 -29.35
CA LYS A 3 -14.66 25.53 -28.17
C LYS A 3 -15.01 24.25 -27.39
N ILE A 4 -16.30 23.88 -27.36
CA ILE A 4 -16.79 22.66 -26.68
C ILE A 4 -16.36 21.42 -27.48
N LYS A 5 -16.47 21.43 -28.82
CA LYS A 5 -15.95 20.34 -29.67
C LYS A 5 -14.43 20.18 -29.51
N LEU A 6 -13.70 21.28 -29.39
CA LEU A 6 -12.24 21.28 -29.24
C LEU A 6 -11.80 20.74 -27.88
N LEU A 7 -12.54 21.06 -26.81
CA LEU A 7 -12.37 20.44 -25.48
C LEU A 7 -12.66 18.94 -25.50
N MET A 8 -13.74 18.53 -26.18
CA MET A 8 -14.12 17.12 -26.30
C MET A 8 -13.07 16.29 -27.06
N GLN A 9 -12.48 16.86 -28.11
CA GLN A 9 -11.36 16.25 -28.83
C GLN A 9 -10.09 16.12 -27.97
N LYS A 10 -9.73 17.16 -27.19
CA LYS A 10 -8.59 17.09 -26.26
C LYS A 10 -8.77 16.01 -25.20
N ILE A 11 -9.97 15.86 -24.65
CA ILE A 11 -10.27 14.84 -23.64
C ILE A 11 -10.20 13.43 -24.24
N MET A 12 -10.73 13.20 -25.45
CA MET A 12 -10.59 11.91 -26.13
C MET A 12 -9.12 11.55 -26.39
N LEU A 13 -8.31 12.52 -26.84
CA LEU A 13 -6.88 12.35 -27.03
C LEU A 13 -6.18 11.97 -25.72
N PHE A 14 -6.43 12.72 -24.65
CA PHE A 14 -5.88 12.45 -23.32
C PHE A 14 -6.24 11.05 -22.80
N LEU A 15 -7.49 10.61 -22.99
CA LEU A 15 -7.91 9.25 -22.58
C LEU A 15 -7.26 8.16 -23.44
N ASN A 16 -6.98 8.43 -24.72
CA ASN A 16 -6.28 7.50 -25.59
C ASN A 16 -4.80 7.38 -25.21
N ASP A 17 -4.16 8.51 -24.91
CA ASP A 17 -2.76 8.57 -24.45
C ASP A 17 -2.62 7.90 -23.07
N ALA A 18 -3.53 8.17 -22.13
CA ALA A 18 -3.57 7.53 -20.82
C ALA A 18 -3.77 6.01 -20.92
N LYS A 19 -4.60 5.52 -21.85
CA LYS A 19 -4.71 4.08 -22.15
C LYS A 19 -3.42 3.50 -22.71
N GLY A 20 -2.66 4.27 -23.50
CA GLY A 20 -1.35 3.89 -24.01
C GLY A 20 -0.31 3.74 -22.90
N GLU A 21 -0.28 4.67 -21.94
CA GLU A 21 0.60 4.62 -20.77
C GLU A 21 0.22 3.50 -19.78
N LEU A 22 -1.07 3.30 -19.55
CA LEU A 22 -1.57 2.19 -18.71
C LEU A 22 -1.15 0.82 -19.23
N LYS A 23 -0.95 0.66 -20.55
CA LYS A 23 -0.40 -0.58 -21.12
C LYS A 23 1.09 -0.77 -20.86
N ARG A 24 1.83 0.30 -20.53
CA ARG A 24 3.24 0.23 -20.13
C ARG A 24 3.40 -0.10 -18.64
N VAL A 25 2.33 -0.05 -17.86
CA VAL A 25 2.33 -0.50 -16.46
C VAL A 25 2.49 -2.01 -16.44
N THR A 26 3.68 -2.46 -16.08
CA THR A 26 3.98 -3.87 -15.83
C THR A 26 3.32 -4.29 -14.52
N TRP A 27 2.11 -4.85 -14.63
CA TRP A 27 1.44 -5.43 -13.46
C TRP A 27 2.28 -6.57 -12.89
N PRO A 28 2.50 -6.59 -11.57
CA PRO A 28 3.28 -7.64 -10.93
C PRO A 28 2.62 -9.00 -11.17
N SER A 29 3.44 -9.98 -11.52
CA SER A 29 3.04 -11.38 -11.60
C SER A 29 2.49 -11.83 -10.25
N ARG A 30 1.46 -12.70 -10.24
CA ARG A 30 0.87 -13.26 -9.01
C ARG A 30 1.92 -13.79 -8.02
N LYS A 31 3.03 -14.34 -8.54
CA LYS A 31 4.15 -14.83 -7.71
C LYS A 31 4.89 -13.71 -6.99
N GLN A 32 5.11 -12.57 -7.64
CA GLN A 32 5.76 -11.41 -7.02
C GLN A 32 4.86 -10.78 -5.97
N THR A 33 3.55 -10.65 -6.25
CA THR A 33 2.59 -10.14 -5.27
C THR A 33 2.55 -11.01 -4.02
N MET A 34 2.54 -12.35 -4.19
CA MET A 34 2.60 -13.29 -3.07
C MET A 34 3.91 -13.23 -2.28
N ALA A 35 5.05 -13.05 -2.96
CA ALA A 35 6.33 -12.90 -2.28
C ALA A 35 6.37 -11.61 -1.42
N SER A 36 5.89 -10.49 -1.96
CA SER A 36 5.82 -9.22 -1.24
C SER A 36 4.88 -9.29 -0.04
N THR A 37 3.71 -9.92 -0.16
CA THR A 37 2.80 -10.09 0.98
C THR A 37 3.36 -11.02 2.05
N LEU A 38 4.09 -12.08 1.67
CA LEU A 38 4.74 -12.98 2.63
C LEU A 38 5.77 -12.23 3.49
N VAL A 39 6.59 -11.38 2.88
CA VAL A 39 7.57 -10.54 3.60
C VAL A 39 6.86 -9.63 4.60
N VAL A 40 5.76 -8.97 4.19
CA VAL A 40 4.97 -8.11 5.07
C VAL A 40 4.42 -8.89 6.26
N ILE A 41 3.88 -10.09 6.04
CA ILE A 41 3.35 -10.94 7.12
C ILE A 41 4.44 -11.25 8.14
N ILE A 42 5.65 -11.59 7.70
CA ILE A 42 6.77 -11.88 8.60
C ILE A 42 7.13 -10.65 9.44
N VAL A 43 7.25 -9.48 8.81
CA VAL A 43 7.60 -8.23 9.51
C VAL A 43 6.52 -7.86 10.54
N VAL A 44 5.24 -7.99 10.19
CA VAL A 44 4.13 -7.74 11.11
C VAL A 44 4.18 -8.71 12.30
N PHE A 45 4.48 -9.98 12.06
CA PHE A 45 4.57 -10.98 13.13
C PHE A 45 5.70 -10.66 14.11
N VAL A 46 6.88 -10.26 13.60
CA VAL A 46 8.01 -9.83 14.43
C VAL A 46 7.66 -8.60 15.25
N MET A 47 7.02 -7.59 14.62
CA MET A 47 6.58 -6.39 15.34
C MET A 47 5.55 -6.70 16.42
N ALA A 48 4.58 -7.57 16.15
CA ALA A 48 3.56 -7.96 17.11
C ALA A 48 4.18 -8.62 18.36
N ILE A 49 5.14 -9.54 18.17
CA ILE A 49 5.87 -10.15 19.28
C ILE A 49 6.67 -9.10 20.07
N PHE A 50 7.39 -8.23 19.37
CA PHE A 50 8.19 -7.18 20.00
C PHE A 50 7.34 -6.25 20.87
N PHE A 51 6.25 -5.72 20.33
CA PHE A 51 5.32 -4.89 21.10
C PHE A 51 4.68 -5.67 22.25
N GLY A 52 4.25 -6.91 22.03
CA GLY A 52 3.69 -7.75 23.11
C GLY A 52 4.65 -7.97 24.28
N ILE A 53 5.94 -8.15 24.02
CA ILE A 53 6.97 -8.25 25.07
C ILE A 53 7.10 -6.92 25.83
N ILE A 54 7.16 -5.81 25.09
CA ILE A 54 7.29 -4.47 25.68
C ILE A 54 6.07 -4.14 26.54
N ASP A 55 4.87 -4.37 26.04
CA ASP A 55 3.62 -4.10 26.75
C ASP A 55 3.53 -4.93 28.02
N PHE A 56 3.90 -6.22 27.96
CA PHE A 56 3.92 -7.08 29.15
C PHE A 56 5.00 -6.67 30.16
N GLY A 57 6.19 -6.30 29.67
CA GLY A 57 7.29 -5.82 30.50
C GLY A 57 6.94 -4.52 31.22
N LEU A 58 6.39 -3.54 30.49
CA LEU A 58 5.91 -2.28 31.03
C LEU A 58 4.74 -2.50 32.01
N ALA A 59 3.76 -3.33 31.67
CA ALA A 59 2.64 -3.62 32.57
C ALA A 59 3.10 -4.24 33.89
N LYS A 60 4.10 -5.12 33.85
CA LYS A 60 4.71 -5.72 35.05
C LYS A 60 5.51 -4.70 35.85
N LEU A 61 6.29 -3.83 35.19
CA LEU A 61 7.04 -2.76 35.84
C LEU A 61 6.11 -1.75 36.52
N ILE A 62 5.06 -1.32 35.82
CA ILE A 62 4.04 -0.40 36.36
C ILE A 62 3.34 -1.02 37.58
N LYS A 63 2.96 -2.31 37.52
CA LYS A 63 2.40 -3.03 38.67
C LYS A 63 3.37 -3.13 39.85
N PHE A 64 4.68 -3.22 39.60
CA PHE A 64 5.69 -3.24 40.66
C PHE A 64 5.91 -1.87 41.31
N ILE A 65 5.67 -0.78 40.58
CA ILE A 65 5.86 0.59 41.08
C ILE A 65 4.59 1.11 41.78
N LEU A 66 3.39 0.78 41.25
CA LEU A 66 2.09 1.22 41.80
C LEU A 66 1.49 0.27 42.84
N GLY A 67 2.01 -0.95 42.94
CA GLY A 67 1.73 -1.88 44.04
C GLY A 67 2.77 -1.72 45.14
#